data_AF-M2RMN4-F1
#
_entry.id   AF-M2RMN4-F1
#
_cell.length_a   1.000
_cell.length_b   1.000
_cell.length_c   1.000
_cell.angle_alpha   90.00
_cell.angle_beta   90.00
_cell.angle_gamma   90.00
#
_symmetry.space_group_name_H-M   'P 1'
#
loop_
_entity.id
_entity.type
_entity.pdbx_description
1 polymer ?
#
loop_
_entity_poly.entity_id
_entity_poly.type
_entity_poly.pdbx_seq_one_letter_code
_entity_poly.pdbx_strand_id
1 'polypeptide(L)' 'IQLFTLPPYTTHLLQPLDISCFHPLNWNYGRCLEWVFCTGSKDVNKADFLATLAEIQRLTFTRTTIQSGWRRTGL' A
#
# COMPACT_ATOMS: atom_id res chain seq x y z
N ILE A 1 5.95 22.44 -9.64
CA ILE A 1 4.98 21.38 -9.25
C ILE A 1 3.69 21.67 -10.00
N GLN A 2 3.17 20.73 -10.77
CA GLN A 2 1.88 20.87 -11.47
C GLN A 2 0.84 20.06 -10.71
N LEU A 3 -0.28 20.69 -10.37
CA LEU A 3 -1.37 20.07 -9.63
C LEU A 3 -2.40 19.52 -10.62
N PHE A 4 -2.82 18.26 -10.43
CA PHE A 4 -3.89 17.64 -11.19
C PHE A 4 -5.17 17.61 -10.34
N THR A 5 -6.24 18.20 -10.85
CA THR A 5 -7.56 18.20 -10.21
C THR A 5 -8.36 17.00 -10.71
N LEU A 6 -8.63 16.05 -9.82
CA LEU A 6 -9.52 14.93 -10.10
C LEU A 6 -10.98 15.31 -9.78
N PRO A 7 -11.97 14.83 -10.54
CA PRO A 7 -13.38 15.00 -10.19
C PRO A 7 -13.70 14.44 -8.80
N PRO A 8 -14.76 14.93 -8.14
CA PRO A 8 -15.21 14.36 -6.87
C PRO A 8 -15.64 12.89 -7.04
N TYR A 9 -15.41 12.08 -6.00
CA TYR A 9 -15.75 10.64 -5.95
C TYR A 9 -15.02 9.72 -6.94
N THR A 10 -14.04 10.19 -7.70
CA THR A 10 -13.28 9.35 -8.66
C THR A 10 -11.94 8.84 -8.11
N THR A 11 -11.70 8.95 -6.81
CA THR A 11 -10.48 8.49 -6.14
C THR A 11 -10.15 7.02 -6.49
N HIS A 12 -11.14 6.15 -6.36
CA HIS A 12 -11.05 4.72 -6.68
C HIS A 12 -10.83 4.38 -8.17
N LEU A 13 -10.88 5.37 -9.07
CA LEU A 13 -10.72 5.21 -10.52
C LEU A 13 -9.48 5.88 -11.07
N LEU A 14 -9.12 7.04 -10.52
CA LEU A 14 -8.08 7.90 -11.07
C LEU A 14 -6.85 8.03 -10.18
N GLN A 15 -6.89 7.58 -8.92
CA GLN A 15 -5.72 7.61 -8.06
C GLN A 15 -4.94 6.29 -8.17
N PRO A 16 -3.72 6.30 -8.76
CA PRO A 16 -2.95 5.07 -8.98
C PRO A 16 -2.66 4.36 -7.66
N LEU A 17 -2.48 5.16 -6.61
CA LEU A 17 -2.15 4.69 -5.28
C LEU A 17 -3.25 3.81 -4.68
N ASP A 18 -4.52 4.21 -4.81
CA ASP A 18 -5.66 3.44 -4.31
C ASP A 18 -5.91 2.16 -5.11
N ILE A 19 -5.67 2.20 -6.43
CA ILE A 19 -6.00 1.08 -7.33
C ILE A 19 -4.94 -0.02 -7.32
N SER A 20 -3.66 0.33 -7.18
CA SER A 20 -2.57 -0.63 -7.28
C SER A 20 -1.75 -0.78 -6.01
N CYS A 21 -1.42 0.29 -5.31
CA CYS A 21 -0.39 0.25 -4.28
C CYS A 21 -0.94 -0.03 -2.87
N PHE A 22 -2.10 0.54 -2.51
CA PHE A 22 -2.66 0.35 -1.17
C PHE A 22 -3.23 -1.04 -0.93
N HIS A 23 -3.70 -1.71 -1.97
CA HIS A 23 -4.22 -3.08 -1.81
C HIS A 23 -3.11 -4.08 -1.40
N PRO A 24 -1.97 -4.19 -2.10
CA PRO A 24 -0.84 -5.00 -1.66
C PRO A 24 -0.22 -4.52 -0.34
N LEU A 25 -0.23 -3.22 -0.06
CA LEU A 25 0.26 -2.68 1.22
C LEU A 25 -0.54 -3.25 2.40
N ASN A 26 -1.88 -3.18 2.32
CA ASN A 26 -2.79 -3.73 3.33
C ASN A 26 -2.66 -5.25 3.44
N TRP A 27 -2.52 -5.94 2.31
CA TRP A 27 -2.33 -7.39 2.29
C TRP A 27 -1.04 -7.83 2.99
N ASN A 28 0.10 -7.22 2.65
CA ASN A 28 1.39 -7.55 3.24
C ASN A 28 1.42 -7.20 4.73
N TYR A 29 0.78 -6.11 5.13
CA TYR A 29 0.60 -5.77 6.54
C TYR A 29 -0.22 -6.83 7.28
N GLY A 30 -1.37 -7.24 6.74
CA GLY A 30 -2.19 -8.30 7.32
C GLY A 30 -1.42 -9.61 7.51
N ARG A 31 -0.60 -10.00 6.52
CA ARG A 31 0.29 -11.17 6.63
C ARG A 31 1.36 -11.01 7.70
N CYS A 32 1.91 -9.80 7.87
CA CYS A 32 2.89 -9.52 8.90
C CYS A 32 2.27 -9.66 10.30
N LEU A 33 1.07 -9.12 10.51
CA LEU A 33 0.31 -9.31 11.75
C LEU A 33 0.02 -10.78 12.02
N GLU A 34 -0.48 -11.50 11.02
CA GLU A 34 -0.81 -12.93 11.13
C GLU A 34 0.42 -13.76 11.54
N TRP A 35 1.59 -13.46 10.98
CA TRP A 35 2.84 -14.10 11.37
C TRP A 35 3.22 -13.77 12.82
N VAL A 36 3.12 -12.51 13.23
CA VAL A 36 3.43 -12.09 14.61
C VAL A 36 2.51 -12.75 15.63
N PHE A 37 1.20 -12.84 15.33
CA PHE A 37 0.23 -13.56 16.16
C PHE A 37 0.52 -15.06 16.21
N CYS A 38 0.84 -15.70 15.09
CA CYS A 38 1.23 -17.12 15.04
C CYS A 38 2.49 -17.42 15.86
N THR A 39 3.40 -16.44 15.99
CA THR A 39 4.67 -16.58 16.73
C THR A 39 4.52 -16.26 18.22
N GLY A 40 3.30 -16.01 18.71
CA GLY A 40 2.98 -15.87 20.13
C GLY A 40 3.17 -14.47 20.71
N SER A 41 3.44 -13.46 19.88
CA SER A 41 3.46 -12.06 20.31
C SER A 41 2.02 -11.52 20.36
N LYS A 42 1.65 -10.95 21.50
CA LYS A 42 0.25 -10.57 21.79
C LYS A 42 -0.14 -9.19 21.26
N ASP A 43 0.82 -8.30 21.03
CA ASP A 43 0.57 -6.92 20.62
C ASP A 43 1.63 -6.42 19.64
N VAL A 44 1.19 -6.00 18.46
CA VAL A 44 2.00 -5.20 17.53
C VAL A 44 1.76 -3.74 17.89
N ASN A 45 2.78 -3.06 18.39
CA ASN A 45 2.66 -1.64 18.72
C ASN A 45 2.94 -0.76 17.48
N LYS A 46 2.74 0.56 17.61
CA LYS A 46 2.99 1.51 16.50
C LYS A 46 4.46 1.53 16.04
N ALA A 47 5.42 1.34 16.94
CA ALA A 47 6.83 1.28 16.59
C ALA A 47 7.17 0.01 15.78
N ASP A 48 6.55 -1.13 16.09
CA ASP A 48 6.72 -2.37 15.32
C ASP A 48 6.15 -2.22 13.91
N PHE A 49 5.01 -1.52 13.79
CA PHE A 49 4.47 -1.14 12.48
C PHE A 49 5.45 -0.24 11.70
N LEU A 50 6.01 0.80 12.34
CA LEU A 50 6.95 1.69 11.67
C LEU A 50 8.24 0.97 11.27
N ALA A 51 8.72 0.03 12.08
CA ALA A 51 9.89 -0.80 11.78
C ALA A 51 9.66 -1.71 10.56
N THR A 52 8.44 -2.22 10.39
CA THR A 52 8.07 -3.11 9.27
C THR A 52 7.63 -2.35 8.01
N LEU A 53 7.22 -1.08 8.17
CA LEU A 53 6.69 -0.25 7.08
C LEU A 53 7.68 -0.12 5.92
N ALA A 54 8.97 0.12 6.19
CA ALA A 54 9.97 0.28 5.14
C ALA A 54 10.09 -0.98 4.25
N GLU A 55 10.03 -2.16 4.85
CA GLU A 55 10.11 -3.43 4.11
C GLU A 55 8.82 -3.70 3.33
N ILE A 56 7.65 -3.44 3.94
CA ILE A 56 6.35 -3.57 3.28
C ILE A 56 6.26 -2.61 2.07
N GLN A 57 6.78 -1.39 2.21
CA GLN A 57 6.88 -0.42 1.12
C GLN A 57 7.77 -0.93 -0.01
N ARG A 58 8.94 -1.50 0.31
CA ARG A 58 9.87 -2.06 -0.70
C ARG A 58 9.23 -3.19 -1.51
N LEU A 59 8.43 -4.04 -0.86
CA LEU A 59 7.71 -5.13 -1.51
C LEU A 59 6.51 -4.64 -2.34
N THR A 60 5.90 -3.53 -1.94
CA THR A 60 4.68 -3.00 -2.57
C THR A 60 5.01 -2.10 -3.77
N PHE A 61 5.93 -1.15 -3.58
CA PHE A 61 6.28 -0.12 -4.56
C PHE A 61 7.36 -0.59 -5.54
N THR A 62 7.09 -1.71 -6.19
CA THR A 62 7.93 -2.17 -7.30
C THR A 62 7.65 -1.36 -8.56
N ARG A 63 8.62 -1.31 -9.48
CA ARG A 63 8.45 -0.65 -10.79
C ARG A 63 7.20 -1.16 -11.52
N THR A 64 6.95 -2.46 -11.46
CA THR A 64 5.80 -3.10 -12.11
C THR A 64 4.49 -2.69 -11.47
N THR A 65 4.39 -2.67 -10.13
CA THR A 65 3.18 -2.21 -9.41
C THR A 65 2.87 -0.75 -9.75
N ILE A 66 3.89 0.12 -9.75
CA ILE A 66 3.72 1.54 -10.05
C ILE A 66 3.24 1.72 -11.50
N GLN A 67 3.92 1.13 -12.48
CA GLN A 67 3.54 1.23 -13.90
C GLN A 67 2.15 0.66 -14.17
N SER A 68 1.78 -0.44 -13.49
CA SER A 68 0.44 -1.01 -13.57
C SER A 68 -0.62 -0.06 -13.03
N GLY A 69 -0.34 0.62 -11.90
CA GLY A 69 -1.22 1.64 -11.33
C GLY A 69 -1.56 2.75 -12.32
N TRP A 70 -0.53 3.37 -12.91
CA TRP A 70 -0.69 4.42 -13.93
C TRP A 70 -1.53 3.95 -15.13
N ARG A 71 -1.19 2.78 -15.68
CA ARG A 71 -1.93 2.19 -16.80
C ARG A 71 -3.40 1.93 -16.47
N ARG A 72 -3.71 1.50 -15.25
CA ARG A 72 -5.09 1.20 -14.81
C ARG A 72 -5.91 2.47 -14.54
N THR A 73 -5.27 3.57 -14.17
CA THR A 73 -5.92 4.88 -13.99
C THR A 73 -6.06 5.69 -15.28
N GLY A 74 -5.50 5.20 -16.39
CA GLY A 74 -5.48 5.93 -17.66
C GLY A 74 -4.59 7.17 -17.64
N LEU A 75 -3.56 7.16 -16.78
CA LEU A 75 -2.59 8.24 -16.60
C LEU A 75 -1.20 7.81 -17.09
#